data_AF-A0A0V0GMP2-F1
#
_entry.id   AF-A0A0V0GMP2-F1
#
_cell.length_a   1.000
_cell.length_b   1.000
_cell.length_c   1.000
_cell.angle_alpha   90.00
_cell.angle_beta   90.00
_cell.angle_gamma   90.00
#
_symmetry.space_group_name_H-M   'P 1'
#
loop_
_entity.id
_entity.type
_entity.pdbx_description
1 polymer ?
#
loop_
_entity_poly.entity_id
_entity_poly.type
_entity_poly.pdbx_seq_one_letter_code
_entity_poly.pdbx_strand_id
1 'polypeptide(L)'
;MAYYVINYSKLRIWEFVEYKKMIYLDGDIQVYDNIDHLFDLADGYFYAVMDCFCEKTWSHTSIQNRLLSAVSGQIKWPSDELGQPPSLYFNAGMFVFEPSLHTYQDLLKKLQITPPTPFAEQDFLNMYFKNIYRPIPLVYNLVLANVMA
;
A
#
# COMPACT_ATOMS: atom_id res chain seq x y z
N MET A 1 0.82 25.52 1.63
CA MET A 1 0.15 24.89 2.79
C MET A 1 -0.92 23.89 2.36
N ALA A 2 -1.89 24.27 1.51
CA ALA A 2 -3.01 23.39 1.13
C ALA A 2 -2.61 22.06 0.47
N TYR A 3 -1.59 22.04 -0.40
CA TYR A 3 -1.11 20.81 -1.07
C TYR A 3 -0.68 19.71 -0.08
N TYR A 4 0.12 20.06 0.93
CA TYR A 4 0.56 19.09 1.95
C TYR A 4 -0.57 18.65 2.86
N VAL A 5 -1.49 19.56 3.19
CA VAL A 5 -2.64 19.26 4.07
C VAL A 5 -3.59 18.27 3.38
N ILE A 6 -3.85 18.43 2.08
CA ILE A 6 -4.74 17.53 1.35
C ILE A 6 -4.06 16.17 1.15
N ASN A 7 -2.84 16.16 0.59
CA ASN A 7 -2.21 14.92 0.17
C ASN A 7 -1.67 14.06 1.32
N TYR A 8 -1.25 14.65 2.45
CA TYR A 8 -0.64 13.91 3.56
C TYR A 8 -1.50 13.90 4.83
N SER A 9 -2.76 14.34 4.77
CA SER A 9 -3.70 14.27 5.90
C SER A 9 -3.80 12.87 6.48
N LYS A 10 -3.75 11.85 5.62
CA LYS A 10 -3.76 10.42 5.93
C LYS A 10 -2.75 10.02 7.01
N LEU A 11 -1.62 10.72 7.15
CA LEU A 11 -0.60 10.38 8.16
C LEU A 11 -1.07 10.54 9.61
N ARG A 12 -2.10 11.36 9.86
CA ARG A 12 -2.61 11.60 11.22
C ARG A 12 -3.29 10.38 11.85
N ILE A 13 -3.69 9.39 11.05
CA ILE A 13 -4.36 8.19 11.57
C ILE A 13 -3.45 7.35 12.48
N TRP A 14 -2.12 7.54 12.43
CA TRP A 14 -1.19 6.91 13.38
C TRP A 14 -1.24 7.52 14.78
N GLU A 15 -1.92 8.66 14.97
CA GLU A 15 -2.16 9.28 16.28
C GLU A 15 -3.27 8.56 17.08
N PHE A 16 -4.08 7.70 16.46
CA PHE A 16 -5.21 7.01 17.10
C PHE A 16 -4.77 5.81 17.95
N VAL A 17 -3.91 6.09 18.94
CA VAL A 17 -3.28 5.10 19.82
C VAL A 17 -4.21 4.51 20.88
N GLU A 18 -5.47 4.93 20.93
CA GLU A 18 -6.53 4.23 21.65
C GLU A 18 -6.91 2.89 21.02
N TYR A 19 -6.55 2.66 19.75
CA TYR A 19 -6.76 1.40 19.04
C TYR A 19 -5.46 0.60 18.92
N LYS A 20 -5.55 -0.72 19.12
CA LYS A 20 -4.41 -1.64 18.93
C LYS A 20 -4.07 -1.82 17.44
N LYS A 21 -5.09 -1.90 16.59
CA LYS A 21 -4.99 -2.17 15.16
C LYS A 21 -6.12 -1.48 14.44
N MET A 22 -5.85 -0.98 13.24
CA MET A 22 -6.80 -0.22 12.45
C MET A 22 -6.78 -0.68 10.99
N ILE A 23 -7.96 -0.65 10.37
CA ILE A 23 -8.12 -0.77 8.92
C ILE A 23 -8.48 0.62 8.40
N TYR A 24 -7.63 1.15 7.51
CA TYR A 24 -7.91 2.37 6.78
C TYR A 24 -8.62 2.03 5.47
N LEU A 25 -9.61 2.84 5.11
CA LEU A 25 -10.32 2.80 3.83
C LEU A 25 -10.46 4.24 3.31
N ASP A 26 -10.11 4.47 2.05
CA ASP A 26 -10.42 5.73 1.37
C ASP A 26 -11.95 5.94 1.33
N GLY A 27 -12.37 7.21 1.27
CA GLY A 27 -13.78 7.59 1.35
C GLY A 27 -14.64 7.15 0.15
N ASP A 28 -14.01 6.67 -0.92
CA ASP A 28 -14.63 6.15 -2.14
C ASP A 28 -14.65 4.60 -2.19
N ILE A 29 -14.30 3.92 -1.10
CA ILE A 29 -14.38 2.47 -0.99
C ILE A 29 -15.77 2.03 -0.50
N GLN A 30 -16.35 1.04 -1.18
CA GLN A 30 -17.54 0.33 -0.74
C GLN A 30 -17.19 -1.09 -0.29
N VAL A 31 -17.58 -1.45 0.94
CA VAL A 31 -17.37 -2.78 1.52
C VAL A 31 -18.63 -3.61 1.34
N TYR A 32 -18.50 -4.78 0.71
CA TYR A 32 -19.62 -5.67 0.39
C TYR A 32 -19.81 -6.83 1.37
N ASP A 33 -18.75 -7.22 2.07
CA ASP A 33 -18.73 -8.35 3.01
C ASP A 33 -17.97 -7.96 4.30
N ASN A 34 -18.19 -8.70 5.39
CA ASN A 34 -17.45 -8.49 6.64
C ASN A 34 -15.95 -8.74 6.41
N ILE A 35 -15.10 -7.84 6.94
CA ILE A 35 -13.64 -7.88 6.82
C ILE A 35 -12.92 -7.97 8.18
N ASP A 36 -13.63 -8.30 9.26
CA ASP A 36 -13.11 -8.27 10.63
C ASP A 36 -11.96 -9.26 10.84
N HIS A 37 -11.92 -10.36 10.08
CA HIS A 37 -10.81 -11.32 10.11
C HIS A 37 -9.46 -10.69 9.73
N LEU A 38 -9.45 -9.50 9.11
CA LEU A 38 -8.21 -8.75 8.86
C LEU A 38 -7.58 -8.24 10.16
N PHE A 39 -8.33 -8.09 11.26
CA PHE A 39 -7.77 -7.75 12.56
C PHE A 39 -6.96 -8.90 13.19
N ASP A 40 -7.19 -10.14 12.75
CA ASP A 40 -6.49 -11.35 13.22
C ASP A 40 -5.11 -11.56 12.56
N LEU A 41 -4.76 -10.72 11.56
CA LEU A 41 -3.44 -10.73 10.94
C LEU A 41 -2.34 -10.48 11.99
N ALA A 42 -1.14 -11.03 11.78
CA ALA A 42 -0.05 -10.90 12.75
C ALA A 42 0.36 -9.43 12.98
N ASP A 43 0.65 -9.09 14.22
CA ASP A 43 1.19 -7.76 14.59
C ASP A 43 2.62 -7.59 14.02
N GLY A 44 3.09 -6.35 13.92
CA GLY A 44 4.43 -5.96 13.44
C GLY A 44 4.55 -5.73 11.93
N TYR A 45 3.43 -5.75 11.20
CA TYR A 45 3.41 -5.63 9.74
C TYR A 45 2.47 -4.53 9.26
N PHE A 46 2.75 -4.03 8.05
CA PHE A 46 1.86 -3.14 7.31
C PHE A 46 1.22 -3.94 6.19
N TYR A 47 -0.10 -4.15 6.25
CA TYR A 47 -0.81 -4.95 5.25
C TYR A 47 -1.53 -4.05 4.28
N ALA A 48 -1.33 -4.24 2.98
CA ALA A 48 -2.01 -3.47 1.96
C ALA A 48 -2.21 -4.30 0.70
N VAL A 49 -3.12 -3.89 -0.16
CA VAL A 49 -3.29 -4.53 -1.47
C VAL A 49 -2.19 -4.04 -2.39
N MET A 50 -1.50 -4.97 -3.05
CA MET A 50 -0.50 -4.63 -4.06
C MET A 50 -1.15 -3.79 -5.15
N ASP A 51 -0.47 -2.70 -5.54
CA ASP A 51 -1.00 -1.85 -6.60
C ASP A 51 -0.92 -2.60 -7.91
N CYS A 52 -2.08 -2.87 -8.47
CA CYS A 52 -2.20 -3.49 -9.77
C CYS A 52 -2.45 -2.38 -10.78
N PHE A 53 -1.42 -2.03 -11.57
CA PHE A 53 -1.57 -1.28 -12.81
C PHE A 53 -2.23 -2.18 -13.88
N CYS A 54 -3.45 -2.65 -13.61
CA CYS A 54 -4.23 -3.54 -14.48
C CYS A 54 -4.82 -2.81 -15.69
N GLU A 55 -4.64 -1.50 -15.79
CA GLU A 55 -5.09 -0.70 -16.93
C GLU A 55 -4.22 -1.00 -18.16
N LYS A 56 -4.84 -1.39 -19.30
CA LYS A 56 -4.15 -1.67 -20.58
C LYS A 56 -3.32 -0.49 -21.10
N THR A 57 -3.61 0.72 -20.66
CA THR A 57 -2.88 1.96 -20.96
C THR A 57 -1.54 2.06 -20.22
N TRP A 58 -1.38 1.37 -19.09
CA TRP A 58 -0.17 1.35 -18.26
C TRP A 58 0.53 -0.02 -18.27
N SER A 59 -0.02 -1.02 -18.98
CA SER A 59 0.49 -2.39 -19.08
C SER A 59 1.81 -2.57 -19.83
N HIS A 60 2.58 -1.51 -20.06
CA HIS A 60 3.87 -1.58 -20.73
C HIS A 60 4.99 -2.17 -19.83
N THR A 61 4.74 -2.39 -18.54
CA THR A 61 5.73 -2.96 -17.62
C THR A 61 5.47 -4.45 -17.38
N SER A 62 5.94 -5.29 -18.31
CA SER A 62 5.98 -6.76 -18.16
C SER A 62 6.58 -7.25 -16.83
N ILE A 63 7.37 -6.40 -16.16
CA ILE A 63 8.03 -6.60 -14.87
C ILE A 63 7.03 -6.69 -13.71
N GLN A 64 5.99 -5.85 -13.66
CA GLN A 64 5.02 -5.86 -12.54
C GLN A 64 4.14 -7.10 -12.58
N ASN A 65 3.66 -7.50 -13.76
CA ASN A 65 2.93 -8.76 -13.91
C ASN A 65 3.81 -9.97 -13.56
N ARG A 66 5.10 -9.95 -13.93
CA ARG A 66 6.05 -11.00 -13.50
C ARG A 66 6.29 -10.97 -11.99
N LEU A 67 6.30 -9.80 -11.36
CA LEU A 67 6.47 -9.66 -9.92
C LEU A 67 5.26 -10.22 -9.18
N LEU A 68 4.05 -9.86 -9.61
CA LEU A 68 2.79 -10.41 -9.14
C LEU A 68 2.79 -11.95 -9.23
N SER A 69 3.08 -12.50 -10.41
CA SER A 69 3.13 -13.94 -10.63
C SER A 69 4.23 -14.63 -9.82
N ALA A 70 5.36 -13.96 -9.58
CA ALA A 70 6.43 -14.51 -8.76
C ALA A 70 6.07 -14.52 -7.27
N VAL A 71 5.41 -13.46 -6.79
CA VAL A 71 4.93 -13.33 -5.41
C VAL A 71 3.80 -14.31 -5.12
N SER A 72 2.92 -14.56 -6.10
CA SER A 72 1.86 -15.56 -6.00
C SER A 72 2.37 -17.01 -6.21
N GLY A 73 3.69 -17.20 -6.39
CA GLY A 73 4.31 -18.51 -6.58
C GLY A 73 3.98 -19.20 -7.91
N GLN A 74 3.39 -18.48 -8.87
CA GLN A 74 3.04 -19.02 -10.19
C GLN A 74 4.28 -19.14 -11.09
N ILE A 75 5.26 -18.26 -10.92
CA ILE A 75 6.54 -18.30 -11.65
C ILE A 75 7.72 -18.11 -10.70
N LYS A 76 8.91 -18.56 -11.11
CA LYS A 76 10.16 -18.15 -10.46
C LYS A 76 10.61 -16.82 -11.05
N TRP A 77 10.98 -15.85 -10.20
CA TRP A 77 11.53 -14.58 -10.67
C TRP A 77 12.81 -14.82 -11.50
N PRO A 78 12.92 -14.27 -12.73
CA PRO A 78 14.07 -14.48 -13.59
C PRO A 78 15.23 -13.57 -13.17
N SER A 79 15.86 -13.89 -12.04
CA SER A 79 16.95 -13.09 -11.44
C SER A 79 18.16 -12.92 -12.36
N ASP A 80 18.40 -13.89 -13.25
CA ASP A 80 19.55 -13.89 -14.16
C ASP A 80 19.42 -12.82 -15.26
N GLU A 81 18.19 -12.45 -15.63
CA GLU A 81 17.92 -11.46 -16.68
C GLU A 81 17.55 -10.08 -16.10
N LEU A 82 16.76 -10.07 -15.01
CA LEU A 82 16.17 -8.85 -14.46
C LEU A 82 16.82 -8.38 -13.16
N GLY A 83 17.82 -9.10 -12.64
CA GLY A 83 18.43 -8.82 -11.35
C GLY A 83 17.48 -9.11 -10.18
N GLN A 84 17.70 -8.43 -9.05
CA GLN A 84 16.83 -8.59 -7.89
C GLN A 84 15.42 -8.07 -8.18
N PRO A 85 14.37 -8.74 -7.68
CA PRO A 85 13.02 -8.24 -7.83
C PRO A 85 12.90 -6.85 -7.18
N PRO A 86 12.22 -5.90 -7.83
CA PRO A 86 11.95 -4.61 -7.20
C PRO A 86 11.10 -4.82 -5.94
N SER A 87 11.19 -3.87 -5.01
CA SER A 87 10.29 -3.83 -3.86
C SER A 87 8.84 -3.85 -4.35
N LEU A 88 8.00 -4.61 -3.64
CA LEU A 88 6.57 -4.60 -3.89
C LEU A 88 6.01 -3.20 -3.61
N TYR A 89 5.06 -2.78 -4.44
CA TYR A 89 4.42 -1.47 -4.37
C TYR A 89 2.93 -1.67 -4.11
N PHE A 90 2.38 -1.00 -3.10
CA PHE A 90 0.98 -1.11 -2.69
C PHE A 90 0.18 0.13 -3.03
N ASN A 91 -1.13 -0.09 -3.23
CA ASN A 91 -2.11 0.99 -3.31
C ASN A 91 -2.44 1.48 -1.89
N ALA A 92 -2.44 2.80 -1.67
CA ALA A 92 -2.63 3.40 -0.35
C ALA A 92 -4.10 3.73 -0.01
N GLY A 93 -5.06 3.17 -0.75
CA GLY A 93 -6.48 3.35 -0.49
C GLY A 93 -7.06 2.41 0.56
N MET A 94 -6.40 1.28 0.82
CA MET A 94 -6.77 0.38 1.90
C MET A 94 -5.56 -0.31 2.51
N PHE A 95 -5.46 -0.29 3.83
CA PHE A 95 -4.40 -0.98 4.56
C PHE A 95 -4.76 -1.27 6.03
N VAL A 96 -4.09 -2.27 6.60
CA VAL A 96 -4.15 -2.64 8.02
C VAL A 96 -2.82 -2.30 8.68
N PHE A 97 -2.87 -1.61 9.81
CA PHE A 97 -1.68 -1.14 10.52
C PHE A 97 -1.92 -1.01 12.03
N GLU A 98 -0.83 -0.87 12.77
CA GLU A 98 -0.83 -0.54 14.20
C GLU A 98 -0.54 0.96 14.38
N PRO A 99 -1.47 1.74 14.97
CA PRO A 99 -1.23 3.12 15.34
C PRO A 99 -0.08 3.24 16.34
N SER A 100 0.73 4.30 16.20
CA SER A 100 1.88 4.53 17.08
C SER A 100 2.34 5.96 16.95
N LEU A 101 2.40 6.68 18.08
CA LEU A 101 2.95 8.03 18.13
C LEU A 101 4.42 8.06 17.69
N HIS A 102 5.17 7.00 17.96
CA HIS A 102 6.55 6.90 17.50
C HIS A 102 6.62 6.84 15.97
N THR A 103 5.81 5.96 15.36
CA THR A 103 5.69 5.85 13.90
C THR A 103 5.21 7.15 13.29
N TYR A 104 4.21 7.81 13.87
CA TYR A 104 3.72 9.11 13.41
C TYR A 104 4.80 10.19 13.41
N GLN A 105 5.53 10.33 14.52
CA GLN A 105 6.60 11.32 14.62
C GLN A 105 7.74 11.03 13.62
N ASP A 106 8.08 9.77 13.41
CA ASP A 106 9.09 9.38 12.41
C ASP A 106 8.61 9.58 10.97
N LEU A 107 7.33 9.30 10.68
CA LEU A 107 6.69 9.66 9.41
C LEU A 107 6.83 11.15 9.12
N LEU A 108 6.50 12.03 10.07
CA LEU A 108 6.61 13.48 9.87
C LEU A 108 8.07 13.93 9.67
N LYS A 109 9.01 13.37 10.42
CA LYS A 109 10.45 13.68 10.26
C LYS A 109 10.96 13.27 8.89
N LYS A 110 10.63 12.05 8.43
CA LYS A 110 11.03 11.57 7.11
C LYS A 110 10.35 12.34 5.98
N LEU A 111 9.08 12.73 6.16
CA LEU A 111 8.36 13.52 5.17
C LEU A 111 9.07 14.86 4.87
N GLN A 112 9.63 15.52 5.88
CA GLN A 112 10.34 16.81 5.72
C GLN A 112 11.57 16.71 4.81
N ILE A 113 12.21 15.55 4.74
CA ILE A 113 13.43 15.32 3.95
C ILE A 113 13.17 14.51 2.68
N THR A 114 11.95 14.02 2.47
CA THR A 114 11.60 13.21 1.30
C THR A 114 11.16 14.14 0.17
N PRO A 115 11.77 14.03 -1.03
CA PRO A 115 11.32 14.78 -2.20
C PRO A 115 9.86 14.43 -2.53
N PRO A 116 9.00 15.42 -2.83
CA PRO A 116 7.64 15.16 -3.28
C PRO A 116 7.64 14.36 -4.59
N THR A 117 6.66 13.47 -4.73
CA THR A 117 6.46 12.66 -5.93
C THR A 117 5.04 12.87 -6.49
N PRO A 118 4.77 12.44 -7.74
CA PRO A 118 3.44 12.55 -8.34
C PRO A 118 2.33 11.82 -7.57
N PHE A 119 2.62 10.69 -6.92
CA PHE A 119 1.67 9.93 -6.11
C PHE A 119 1.78 10.23 -4.60
N ALA A 120 2.42 11.35 -4.25
CA ALA A 120 2.47 11.95 -2.92
C ALA A 120 2.59 10.95 -1.75
N GLU A 121 1.51 10.78 -0.96
CA GLU A 121 1.52 9.94 0.23
C GLU A 121 1.62 8.46 -0.07
N GLN A 122 1.11 7.99 -1.21
CA GLN A 122 1.23 6.58 -1.59
C GLN A 122 2.71 6.21 -1.78
N ASP A 123 3.46 7.00 -2.54
CA ASP A 123 4.90 6.77 -2.72
C ASP A 123 5.66 6.88 -1.40
N PHE A 124 5.30 7.86 -0.58
CA PHE A 124 5.92 8.06 0.72
C PHE A 124 5.69 6.87 1.67
N LEU A 125 4.46 6.36 1.75
CA LEU A 125 4.13 5.19 2.57
C LEU A 125 4.82 3.93 2.03
N ASN A 126 4.88 3.75 0.71
CA ASN A 126 5.62 2.65 0.09
C ASN A 126 7.10 2.68 0.47
N MET A 127 7.73 3.86 0.40
CA MET A 127 9.12 4.03 0.83
C MET A 127 9.29 3.73 2.33
N TYR A 128 8.40 4.25 3.18
CA TYR A 128 8.51 4.13 4.63
C TYR A 128 8.30 2.69 5.13
N PHE A 129 7.27 2.00 4.63
CA PHE A 129 6.83 0.70 5.11
C PHE A 129 7.43 -0.50 4.36
N LYS A 130 8.29 -0.27 3.35
CA LYS A 130 8.86 -1.31 2.47
C LYS A 130 9.39 -2.57 3.17
N ASN A 131 9.95 -2.44 4.38
CA ASN A 131 10.60 -3.55 5.09
C ASN A 131 9.61 -4.40 5.89
N ILE A 132 8.41 -3.87 6.19
CA ILE A 132 7.38 -4.55 6.98
C ILE A 132 6.08 -4.72 6.20
N TYR A 133 6.07 -4.35 4.93
CA TYR A 133 4.93 -4.52 4.04
C TYR A 133 4.65 -6.00 3.77
N ARG A 134 3.37 -6.39 3.86
CA ARG A 134 2.85 -7.71 3.51
C ARG A 134 1.62 -7.55 2.60
N PRO A 135 1.62 -8.11 1.37
CA PRO A 135 0.47 -8.02 0.50
C PRO A 135 -0.72 -8.80 1.06
N ILE A 136 -1.93 -8.25 0.94
CA ILE A 136 -3.19 -8.97 1.12
C ILE A 136 -3.91 -9.16 -0.22
N PRO A 137 -4.86 -10.12 -0.32
CA PRO A 137 -5.58 -10.42 -1.56
C PRO A 137 -6.22 -9.20 -2.25
N LEU A 138 -6.22 -9.20 -3.58
CA LEU A 138 -6.73 -8.09 -4.40
C LEU A 138 -8.20 -7.73 -4.16
N VAL A 139 -8.99 -8.70 -3.65
CA VAL A 139 -10.42 -8.51 -3.34
C VAL A 139 -10.68 -7.38 -2.34
N TYR A 140 -9.70 -7.04 -1.51
CA TYR A 140 -9.85 -5.99 -0.48
C TYR A 140 -9.69 -4.56 -1.00
N ASN A 141 -9.23 -4.38 -2.24
CA ASN A 141 -9.07 -3.06 -2.87
C ASN A 141 -9.18 -3.19 -4.40
N LEU A 142 -10.30 -3.73 -4.86
CA LEU A 142 -10.56 -3.93 -6.28
C LEU A 142 -11.02 -2.62 -6.93
N VAL A 143 -10.22 -2.07 -7.83
CA VAL A 143 -10.58 -0.88 -8.61
C VAL A 143 -11.52 -1.27 -9.76
N LEU A 144 -12.79 -0.85 -9.68
CA LEU A 144 -13.84 -1.17 -10.67
C LEU A 144 -13.59 -0.62 -12.08
N ALA A 145 -12.69 0.34 -12.26
CA ALA A 145 -12.26 0.79 -13.59
C ALA A 145 -11.71 -0.37 -14.46
N ASN A 146 -11.24 -1.45 -13.83
CA ASN A 146 -10.73 -2.64 -14.50
C ASN A 146 -11.80 -3.70 -14.83
N VAL A 147 -13.08 -3.50 -14.47
CA VAL A 147 -14.17 -4.47 -14.68
C VAL A 147 -15.10 -4.07 -15.84
N MET A 148 -15.02 -2.81 -16.29
CA MET A 148 -15.88 -2.28 -17.38
C MET A 148 -15.15 -2.11 -18.73
N ALA A 149 -14.07 -2.85 -18.97
CA ALA A 149 -13.31 -2.84 -20.23
C ALA A 149 -13.36 -4.19 -20.97
#